data_AF-A0A3N7CR59-F1
#
_entry.id   AF-A0A3N7CR59-F1
#
_cell.length_a   1.000
_cell.length_b   1.000
_cell.length_c   1.000
_cell.angle_alpha   90.00
_cell.angle_beta   90.00
_cell.angle_gamma   90.00
#
_symmetry.space_group_name_H-M   'P 1'
#
loop_
_entity.id
_entity.type
_entity.pdbx_description
1 polymer ?
#
loop_
_entity_poly.entity_id
_entity_poly.type
_entity_poly.pdbx_seq_one_letter_code
_entity_poly.pdbx_strand_id
1 'polypeptide(L)'
;MRRRYEGLENPGFRYLEEVEVRNPLLVVEDFFDATDLELFRQELRLLFSLSFSNSSYGQEKVYDRARLMCVHQYATRFIEMAWILLNDDYIDLFIREGDPLYQSGGMWRETSFVEVQKRLSDGIMKNCRLLEDQEINNVKFVFDEIFQHQSLSVWQDELDMVLFYSMRSTPMSEERDNGHLSFAMYELLEKLLECIHVIHEVKIKRDEGWNVLPLDTDVINRDYNYFPPQLMMGLYHRMLSLGN
;
A
#
# COMPACT_ATOMS: atom_id res chain seq x y z
N MET A 1 2.69 -17.04 30.86
CA MET A 1 2.30 -16.04 29.84
C MET A 1 1.62 -16.78 28.72
N ARG A 2 0.31 -16.59 28.54
CA ARG A 2 -0.49 -17.27 27.51
C ARG A 2 -0.16 -16.63 26.16
N ARG A 3 0.45 -17.41 25.28
CA ARG A 3 0.45 -17.18 23.84
C ARG A 3 -1.01 -16.93 23.39
N ARG A 4 -1.33 -15.80 22.76
CA ARG A 4 -2.61 -15.60 22.05
C ARG A 4 -2.62 -16.40 20.74
N TYR A 5 -2.21 -17.67 20.76
CA TYR A 5 -2.05 -18.49 19.56
C TYR A 5 -2.92 -19.73 19.65
N GLU A 6 -4.22 -19.52 19.44
CA GLU A 6 -5.16 -20.49 18.86
C GLU A 6 -5.91 -19.68 17.79
N GLY A 7 -5.41 -19.67 16.56
CA GLY A 7 -5.95 -18.82 15.48
C GLY A 7 -4.98 -18.42 14.36
N LEU A 8 -3.69 -18.79 14.44
CA LEU A 8 -2.77 -18.78 13.28
C LEU A 8 -3.06 -19.98 12.35
N GLU A 9 -4.34 -20.24 12.05
CA GLU A 9 -4.65 -20.88 10.77
C GLU A 9 -4.35 -19.81 9.74
N ASN A 10 -3.37 -20.08 8.88
CA ASN A 10 -2.81 -19.19 7.87
C ASN A 10 -3.90 -18.23 7.32
N PRO A 11 -3.92 -16.93 7.68
CA PRO A 11 -4.81 -16.01 7.00
C PRO A 11 -4.43 -16.12 5.52
N GLY A 12 -5.38 -16.39 4.63
CA GLY A 12 -5.10 -16.67 3.23
C GLY A 12 -4.52 -15.45 2.52
N PHE A 13 -3.24 -15.14 2.76
CA PHE A 13 -2.48 -14.11 2.08
C PHE A 13 -2.51 -14.43 0.59
N ARG A 14 -3.00 -13.48 -0.20
CA ARG A 14 -3.25 -13.65 -1.63
C ARG A 14 -2.01 -13.31 -2.46
N TYR A 15 -1.24 -12.31 -2.00
CA TYR A 15 -0.15 -11.77 -2.79
C TYR A 15 1.20 -11.74 -2.08
N LEU A 16 1.24 -11.86 -0.74
CA LEU A 16 2.54 -12.00 -0.06
C LEU A 16 3.21 -13.33 -0.39
N GLU A 17 4.48 -13.26 -0.81
CA GLU A 17 5.34 -14.43 -0.95
C GLU A 17 5.85 -14.92 0.41
N GLU A 18 6.31 -16.18 0.49
CA GLU A 18 6.81 -16.76 1.74
C GLU A 18 7.95 -15.94 2.38
N VAL A 19 8.79 -15.31 1.56
CA VAL A 19 9.89 -14.47 2.03
C VAL A 19 9.38 -13.19 2.68
N GLU A 20 8.29 -12.64 2.18
CA GLU A 20 7.65 -11.42 2.69
C GLU A 20 6.81 -11.70 3.92
N VAL A 21 6.20 -12.89 4.01
CA VAL A 21 5.54 -13.32 5.25
C VAL A 21 6.56 -13.42 6.40
N ARG A 22 7.80 -13.81 6.10
CA ARG A 22 8.89 -13.87 7.09
C ARG A 22 9.55 -12.52 7.35
N ASN A 23 9.61 -11.67 6.34
CA ASN A 23 10.14 -10.31 6.44
C ASN A 23 9.19 -9.33 5.73
N PRO A 24 8.15 -8.83 6.43
CA PRO A 24 7.13 -7.97 5.83
C PRO A 24 7.67 -6.62 5.34
N LEU A 25 8.85 -6.19 5.80
CA LEU A 25 9.46 -4.94 5.34
C LEU A 25 9.91 -5.00 3.87
N LEU A 26 10.15 -6.20 3.32
CA LEU A 26 10.48 -6.38 1.91
C LEU A 26 9.41 -5.82 0.97
N VAL A 27 8.14 -5.83 1.40
CA VAL A 27 7.02 -5.26 0.63
C VAL A 27 7.20 -3.75 0.45
N VAL A 28 7.73 -3.06 1.47
CA VAL A 28 7.98 -1.63 1.43
C VAL A 28 9.19 -1.32 0.56
N GLU A 29 10.26 -2.11 0.68
CA GLU A 29 11.46 -1.99 -0.18
C GLU A 29 11.10 -2.15 -1.66
N ASP A 30 10.46 -3.27 -2.02
CA ASP A 30 10.03 -3.58 -3.39
C ASP A 30 9.12 -2.47 -3.97
N PHE A 31 8.22 -1.92 -3.16
CA PHE A 31 7.35 -0.84 -3.59
C PHE A 31 8.12 0.44 -3.97
N PHE A 32 9.03 0.90 -3.11
CA PHE A 32 9.79 2.13 -3.37
C PHE A 32 10.86 1.96 -4.46
N ASP A 33 11.30 0.72 -4.72
CA ASP A 33 12.12 0.40 -5.90
C ASP A 33 11.32 0.45 -7.21
N ALA A 34 10.04 0.07 -7.16
CA ALA A 34 9.18 -0.03 -8.34
C ALA A 34 8.45 1.28 -8.71
N THR A 35 8.07 2.10 -7.73
CA THR A 35 7.25 3.30 -7.97
C THR A 35 7.43 4.38 -6.90
N ASP A 36 6.92 5.57 -7.22
CA ASP A 36 6.81 6.69 -6.28
C ASP A 36 5.44 6.69 -5.57
N LEU A 37 5.44 7.09 -4.29
CA LEU A 37 4.26 7.12 -3.45
C LEU A 37 3.14 8.01 -4.00
N GLU A 38 3.47 9.19 -4.54
CA GLU A 38 2.47 10.13 -5.06
C GLU A 38 1.86 9.63 -6.37
N LEU A 39 2.67 8.99 -7.21
CA LEU A 39 2.17 8.36 -8.42
C LEU A 39 1.19 7.25 -8.07
N PHE A 40 1.56 6.36 -7.14
CA PHE A 40 0.69 5.27 -6.69
C PHE A 40 -0.62 5.78 -6.08
N ARG A 41 -0.55 6.85 -5.29
CA ARG A 41 -1.74 7.51 -4.72
C ARG A 41 -2.72 7.97 -5.80
N GLN A 42 -2.23 8.59 -6.86
CA GLN A 42 -3.08 9.02 -7.98
C GLN A 42 -3.74 7.82 -8.67
N GLU A 43 -3.02 6.72 -8.82
CA GLU A 43 -3.53 5.48 -9.41
C GLU A 43 -4.57 4.81 -8.50
N LEU A 44 -4.35 4.79 -7.19
CA LEU A 44 -5.31 4.30 -6.20
C LEU A 44 -6.62 5.10 -6.24
N ARG A 45 -6.51 6.44 -6.27
CA ARG A 45 -7.67 7.32 -6.42
C ARG A 45 -8.42 7.07 -7.72
N LEU A 46 -7.70 6.82 -8.81
CA LEU A 46 -8.30 6.49 -10.09
C LEU A 46 -9.04 5.14 -10.02
N LEU A 47 -8.44 4.12 -9.43
CA LEU A 47 -9.05 2.81 -9.24
C LEU A 47 -10.43 2.93 -8.55
N PHE A 48 -10.48 3.68 -7.44
CA PHE A 48 -11.74 3.96 -6.73
C PHE A 48 -12.70 4.82 -7.56
N SER A 49 -12.19 5.83 -8.29
CA SER A 49 -13.05 6.67 -9.12
C SER A 49 -13.74 5.85 -10.23
N LEU A 50 -13.01 4.93 -10.86
CA LEU A 50 -13.54 4.04 -11.89
C LEU A 50 -14.54 3.04 -11.32
N SER A 51 -14.33 2.54 -10.10
CA SER A 51 -15.24 1.57 -9.49
C SER A 51 -16.56 2.19 -9.02
N PHE A 52 -16.60 3.46 -8.65
CA PHE A 52 -17.79 4.09 -8.04
C PHE A 52 -18.52 5.13 -8.90
N SER A 53 -17.95 5.60 -10.03
CA SER A 53 -18.57 6.64 -10.86
C SER A 53 -19.22 6.11 -12.15
N ASN A 54 -20.38 6.69 -12.50
CA ASN A 54 -21.09 6.39 -13.74
C ASN A 54 -20.27 6.85 -14.96
N SER A 55 -19.97 5.89 -15.82
CA SER A 55 -18.81 5.89 -16.70
C SER A 55 -18.94 6.76 -17.96
N SER A 56 -18.63 8.05 -17.85
CA SER A 56 -18.08 8.83 -18.99
C SER A 56 -16.57 8.64 -19.13
N TYR A 57 -15.88 8.31 -18.03
CA TYR A 57 -14.42 8.15 -18.00
C TYR A 57 -13.91 6.84 -18.63
N GLY A 58 -14.69 5.75 -18.52
CA GLY A 58 -14.34 4.44 -19.08
C GLY A 58 -14.57 4.32 -20.60
N GLN A 59 -15.38 5.21 -21.19
CA GLN A 59 -15.66 5.20 -22.64
C GLN A 59 -14.59 5.94 -23.46
N GLU A 60 -13.88 6.91 -22.87
CA GLU A 60 -12.93 7.77 -23.61
C GLU A 60 -11.44 7.50 -23.33
N LYS A 61 -11.09 6.72 -22.30
CA LYS A 61 -9.69 6.36 -22.03
C LYS A 61 -9.50 4.86 -21.88
N VAL A 62 -8.72 4.30 -22.81
CA VAL A 62 -8.07 3.01 -22.72
C VAL A 62 -7.06 3.07 -21.57
N TYR A 63 -7.52 2.85 -20.34
CA TYR A 63 -6.61 2.67 -19.22
C TYR A 63 -6.04 1.26 -19.27
N ASP A 64 -4.74 1.13 -19.04
CA ASP A 64 -4.09 -0.17 -19.04
C ASP A 64 -4.58 -1.00 -17.85
N ARG A 65 -5.27 -2.10 -18.14
CA ARG A 65 -5.78 -3.04 -17.13
C ARG A 65 -4.66 -3.63 -16.28
N ALA A 66 -3.47 -3.81 -16.86
CA ALA A 66 -2.31 -4.29 -16.11
C ALA A 66 -1.94 -3.33 -14.98
N ARG A 67 -2.04 -2.02 -15.23
CA ARG A 67 -1.76 -0.99 -14.22
C ARG A 67 -2.76 -1.02 -13.06
N LEU A 68 -4.06 -1.18 -13.34
CA LEU A 68 -5.08 -1.32 -12.28
C LEU A 68 -4.86 -2.58 -11.43
N MET A 69 -4.44 -3.68 -12.07
CA MET A 69 -4.05 -4.89 -11.33
C MET A 69 -2.83 -4.66 -10.44
N CYS A 70 -1.79 -3.97 -10.91
CA CYS A 70 -0.62 -3.66 -10.07
C CYS A 70 -1.01 -2.85 -8.84
N VAL A 71 -1.89 -1.85 -8.99
CA VAL A 71 -2.37 -1.02 -7.88
C VAL A 71 -3.13 -1.86 -6.85
N HIS A 72 -4.04 -2.70 -7.33
CA HIS A 72 -4.79 -3.64 -6.48
C HIS A 72 -3.86 -4.61 -5.73
N GLN A 73 -2.86 -5.17 -6.41
CA GLN A 73 -1.89 -6.08 -5.81
C GLN A 73 -1.09 -5.42 -4.70
N TYR A 74 -0.52 -4.24 -4.94
CA TYR A 74 0.21 -3.50 -3.91
C TYR A 74 -0.69 -3.09 -2.74
N ALA A 75 -1.89 -2.58 -3.00
CA ALA A 75 -2.84 -2.23 -1.94
C ALA A 75 -3.18 -3.46 -1.07
N THR A 76 -3.35 -4.62 -1.68
CA THR A 76 -3.60 -5.86 -0.96
C THR A 76 -2.37 -6.34 -0.18
N ARG A 77 -1.17 -6.34 -0.80
CA ARG A 77 0.11 -6.67 -0.13
C ARG A 77 0.34 -5.78 1.09
N PHE A 78 0.01 -4.48 0.99
CA PHE A 78 0.14 -3.55 2.11
C PHE A 78 -0.79 -3.86 3.27
N ILE A 79 -2.05 -4.21 2.99
CA ILE A 79 -2.99 -4.62 4.03
C ILE A 79 -2.51 -5.94 4.67
N GLU A 80 -2.06 -6.91 3.87
CA GLU A 80 -1.52 -8.18 4.39
C GLU A 80 -0.27 -7.96 5.25
N MET A 81 0.64 -7.09 4.79
CA MET A 81 1.83 -6.67 5.53
C MET A 81 1.45 -5.99 6.85
N ALA A 82 0.51 -5.04 6.83
CA ALA A 82 0.04 -4.35 8.03
C ALA A 82 -0.54 -5.34 9.06
N TRP A 83 -1.24 -6.38 8.61
CA TRP A 83 -1.73 -7.44 9.49
C TRP A 83 -0.60 -8.18 10.18
N ILE A 84 0.45 -8.56 9.44
CA ILE A 84 1.63 -9.22 10.02
C ILE A 84 2.31 -8.29 11.03
N LEU A 85 2.60 -7.05 10.62
CA LEU A 85 3.30 -6.07 11.46
C LEU A 85 2.53 -5.71 12.75
N LEU A 86 1.20 -5.66 12.69
CA LEU A 86 0.37 -5.44 13.86
C LEU A 86 0.50 -6.60 14.86
N ASN A 87 0.53 -7.84 14.37
CA ASN A 87 0.54 -9.05 15.18
C ASN A 87 1.95 -9.56 15.53
N ASP A 88 3.00 -8.95 14.97
CA ASP A 88 4.39 -9.26 15.28
C ASP A 88 4.96 -8.31 16.35
N ASP A 89 5.09 -8.81 17.57
CA ASP A 89 5.66 -8.07 18.70
C ASP A 89 7.18 -7.85 18.58
N TYR A 90 7.87 -8.53 17.67
CA TYR A 90 9.33 -8.42 17.50
C TYR A 90 9.74 -7.25 16.61
N ILE A 91 8.84 -6.76 15.74
CA ILE A 91 9.12 -5.61 14.87
C ILE A 91 8.73 -4.32 15.62
N ASP A 92 9.75 -3.62 16.13
CA ASP A 92 9.59 -2.34 16.82
C ASP A 92 9.35 -1.21 15.80
N LEU A 93 8.09 -0.82 15.62
CA LEU A 93 7.69 0.31 14.77
C LEU A 93 7.48 1.61 15.56
N PHE A 94 7.94 1.65 16.81
CA PHE A 94 7.83 2.82 17.67
C PHE A 94 9.03 3.75 17.51
N ILE A 95 8.78 5.03 17.25
CA ILE A 95 9.79 6.09 17.27
C ILE A 95 9.86 6.64 18.70
N ARG A 96 11.02 6.52 19.32
CA ARG A 96 11.22 6.93 20.72
C ARG A 96 11.49 8.43 20.83
N GLU A 97 11.04 9.02 21.94
CA GLU A 97 11.40 10.39 22.28
C GLU A 97 12.93 10.55 22.32
N GLY A 98 13.44 11.57 21.62
CA GLY A 98 14.87 11.78 21.40
C GLY A 98 15.40 11.27 20.05
N ASP A 99 14.62 10.49 19.30
CA ASP A 99 14.94 10.21 17.90
C ASP A 99 14.73 11.47 17.04
N PRO A 100 15.61 11.79 16.06
CA PRO A 100 15.43 12.95 15.19
C PRO A 100 14.10 12.96 14.41
N LEU A 101 13.51 11.78 14.19
CA LEU A 101 12.23 11.62 13.51
C LEU A 101 11.03 11.58 14.47
N TYR A 102 11.24 11.74 15.78
CA TYR A 102 10.16 11.78 16.76
C TYR A 102 9.28 13.03 16.60
N GLN A 103 7.96 12.82 16.67
CA GLN A 103 6.98 13.87 16.48
C GLN A 103 6.43 14.42 17.79
N SER A 104 6.54 15.73 17.94
CA SER A 104 5.90 16.49 19.00
C SER A 104 5.48 17.86 18.49
N GLY A 105 4.18 18.16 18.50
CA GLY A 105 3.67 19.48 18.13
C GLY A 105 3.66 19.74 16.62
N GLY A 106 3.56 18.71 15.79
CA GLY A 106 3.43 18.84 14.33
C GLY A 106 4.73 19.08 13.57
N MET A 107 5.90 18.81 14.16
CA MET A 107 7.22 19.12 13.55
C MET A 107 7.42 18.52 12.14
N TRP A 108 6.87 17.34 11.83
CA TRP A 108 6.95 16.74 10.48
C TRP A 108 6.14 17.49 9.44
N ARG A 109 5.10 18.23 9.83
CA ARG A 109 4.36 19.11 8.90
C ARG A 109 5.18 20.32 8.50
N GLU A 110 6.18 20.69 9.30
CA GLU A 110 7.03 21.87 9.10
C GLU A 110 8.35 21.54 8.40
N THR A 111 8.89 20.33 8.58
CA THR A 111 10.28 19.97 8.22
C THR A 111 10.48 19.34 6.84
N SER A 112 9.51 19.42 5.92
CA SER A 112 9.64 19.03 4.49
C SER A 112 10.05 17.58 4.18
N PHE A 113 10.14 16.71 5.19
CA PHE A 113 10.55 15.31 5.05
C PHE A 113 9.53 14.48 4.25
N VAL A 114 8.26 14.81 4.45
CA VAL A 114 7.17 14.49 3.54
C VAL A 114 6.85 15.77 2.79
N GLU A 115 6.51 15.70 1.51
CA GLU A 115 6.08 16.83 0.68
C GLU A 115 4.76 17.47 1.17
N VAL A 116 4.45 17.48 2.48
CA VAL A 116 3.24 18.02 3.11
C VAL A 116 2.95 19.43 2.65
N GLN A 117 3.94 20.33 2.65
CA GLN A 117 3.72 21.70 2.16
C GLN A 117 3.37 21.74 0.67
N LYS A 118 4.04 20.93 -0.16
CA LYS A 118 3.75 20.83 -1.59
C LYS A 118 2.36 20.22 -1.82
N ARG A 119 1.97 19.17 -1.08
CA ARG A 119 0.64 18.56 -1.09
C ARG A 119 -0.45 19.53 -0.63
N LEU A 120 -0.21 20.29 0.43
CA LEU A 120 -1.13 21.32 0.92
C LEU A 120 -1.29 22.48 -0.08
N SER A 121 -0.26 22.75 -0.89
CA SER A 121 -0.28 23.75 -1.96
C SER A 121 -0.88 23.24 -3.28
N ASP A 122 -0.92 21.93 -3.48
CA ASP A 122 -1.50 21.27 -4.64
C ASP A 122 -3.00 21.03 -4.42
N GLY A 123 -3.84 21.64 -5.26
CA GLY A 123 -5.30 21.55 -5.15
C GLY A 123 -5.87 20.13 -5.26
N ILE A 124 -5.10 19.18 -5.83
CA ILE A 124 -5.49 17.76 -5.98
C ILE A 124 -5.09 16.96 -4.73
N MET A 125 -3.92 17.25 -4.16
CA MET A 125 -3.30 16.54 -3.02
C MET A 125 -3.69 17.10 -1.65
N LYS A 126 -4.35 18.27 -1.60
CA LYS A 126 -4.84 18.88 -0.36
C LYS A 126 -5.80 17.98 0.44
N ASN A 127 -6.41 17.00 -0.22
CA ASN A 127 -7.38 16.09 0.40
C ASN A 127 -6.75 14.78 0.91
N CYS A 128 -5.44 14.61 0.82
CA CYS A 128 -4.75 13.45 1.38
C CYS A 128 -4.87 13.44 2.90
N ARG A 129 -5.13 12.25 3.47
CA ARG A 129 -5.13 12.08 4.92
C ARG A 129 -3.68 12.06 5.41
N LEU A 130 -3.42 12.90 6.41
CA LEU A 130 -2.14 12.99 7.08
C LEU A 130 -2.23 12.26 8.42
N LEU A 131 -1.14 11.61 8.80
CA LEU A 131 -1.01 11.03 10.12
C LEU A 131 -0.90 12.12 11.20
N GLU A 132 -1.42 11.81 12.38
CA GLU A 132 -1.18 12.54 13.61
C GLU A 132 0.19 12.19 14.20
N ASP A 133 0.75 13.06 15.03
CA ASP A 133 2.06 12.86 15.66
C ASP A 133 2.17 11.50 16.37
N GLN A 134 1.11 11.09 17.07
CA GLN A 134 1.06 9.79 17.75
C GLN A 134 1.04 8.60 16.78
N GLU A 135 0.38 8.73 15.62
CA GLU A 135 0.32 7.71 14.59
C GLU A 135 1.66 7.59 13.86
N ILE A 136 2.37 8.72 13.67
CA ILE A 136 3.73 8.73 13.14
C ILE A 136 4.69 8.02 14.10
N ASN A 137 4.62 8.38 15.39
CA ASN A 137 5.48 7.80 16.41
C ASN A 137 5.18 6.31 16.63
N ASN A 138 4.00 5.83 16.24
CA ASN A 138 3.64 4.42 16.28
C ASN A 138 2.59 4.07 15.23
N VAL A 139 3.05 3.62 14.06
CA VAL A 139 2.15 3.27 12.94
C VAL A 139 1.23 2.08 13.25
N LYS A 140 1.52 1.29 14.30
CA LYS A 140 0.61 0.21 14.73
C LYS A 140 -0.75 0.73 15.18
N PHE A 141 -0.89 2.00 15.60
CA PHE A 141 -2.20 2.58 15.90
C PHE A 141 -3.10 2.63 14.65
N VAL A 142 -2.52 2.95 13.49
CA VAL A 142 -3.26 2.96 12.22
C VAL A 142 -3.61 1.53 11.79
N PHE A 143 -2.69 0.58 11.96
CA PHE A 143 -2.98 -0.81 11.65
C PHE A 143 -4.13 -1.35 12.52
N ASP A 144 -4.12 -1.03 13.81
CA ASP A 144 -5.22 -1.39 14.71
C ASP A 144 -6.54 -0.76 14.26
N GLU A 145 -6.55 0.53 13.87
CA GLU A 145 -7.74 1.20 13.29
C GLU A 145 -8.27 0.49 12.02
N ILE A 146 -7.37 0.13 11.09
CA ILE A 146 -7.70 -0.57 9.84
C ILE A 146 -8.40 -1.91 10.13
N PHE A 147 -7.92 -2.67 11.12
CA PHE A 147 -8.45 -3.99 11.44
C PHE A 147 -9.57 -4.00 12.48
N GLN A 148 -9.76 -2.90 13.22
CA GLN A 148 -11.00 -2.63 13.94
C GLN A 148 -12.15 -2.32 12.97
N HIS A 149 -11.87 -1.67 11.83
CA HIS A 149 -12.87 -1.39 10.82
C HIS A 149 -13.41 -2.68 10.18
N GLN A 150 -12.52 -3.56 9.72
CA GLN A 150 -12.90 -4.85 9.13
C GLN A 150 -11.74 -5.86 9.16
N SER A 151 -12.06 -7.15 9.09
CA SER A 151 -11.02 -8.20 9.07
C SER A 151 -10.20 -8.18 7.78
N LEU A 152 -9.02 -8.80 7.82
CA LEU A 152 -8.14 -8.95 6.66
C LEU A 152 -8.87 -9.56 5.45
N SER A 153 -9.66 -10.63 5.65
CA SER A 153 -10.39 -11.27 4.56
C SER A 153 -11.40 -10.34 3.91
N VAL A 154 -12.11 -9.52 4.70
CA VAL A 154 -13.08 -8.55 4.20
C VAL A 154 -12.38 -7.44 3.42
N TRP A 155 -11.22 -6.97 3.89
CA TRP A 155 -10.40 -6.03 3.12
C TRP A 155 -10.01 -6.58 1.74
N GLN A 156 -9.53 -7.82 1.69
CA GLN A 156 -9.15 -8.45 0.42
C GLN A 156 -10.37 -8.58 -0.52
N ASP A 157 -11.52 -9.00 0.01
CA ASP A 157 -12.76 -9.13 -0.78
C ASP A 157 -13.25 -7.78 -1.31
N GLU A 158 -13.24 -6.73 -0.50
CA GLU A 158 -13.68 -5.40 -0.95
C GLU A 158 -12.70 -4.80 -1.98
N LEU A 159 -11.38 -5.01 -1.84
CA LEU A 159 -10.40 -4.61 -2.85
C LEU A 159 -10.61 -5.34 -4.19
N ASP A 160 -10.93 -6.64 -4.15
CA ASP A 160 -11.30 -7.40 -5.36
C ASP A 160 -12.57 -6.85 -6.01
N MET A 161 -13.57 -6.46 -5.21
CA MET A 161 -14.79 -5.85 -5.71
C MET A 161 -14.51 -4.49 -6.36
N VAL A 162 -13.65 -3.67 -5.75
CA VAL A 162 -13.21 -2.39 -6.32
C VAL A 162 -12.52 -2.63 -7.67
N LEU A 163 -11.58 -3.57 -7.76
CA LEU A 163 -10.94 -3.92 -9.03
C LEU A 163 -11.96 -4.40 -10.06
N PHE A 164 -12.84 -5.32 -9.68
CA PHE A 164 -13.88 -5.87 -10.57
C PHE A 164 -14.75 -4.77 -11.18
N TYR A 165 -15.27 -3.85 -10.35
CA TYR A 165 -16.12 -2.76 -10.84
C TYR A 165 -15.35 -1.70 -11.61
N SER A 166 -14.07 -1.47 -11.31
CA SER A 166 -13.23 -0.53 -12.08
C SER A 166 -13.06 -0.94 -13.55
N MET A 167 -13.26 -2.23 -13.87
CA MET A 167 -13.16 -2.78 -15.21
C MET A 167 -14.51 -2.92 -15.92
N ARG A 168 -15.64 -2.64 -15.23
CA ARG A 168 -16.99 -2.77 -15.77
C ARG A 168 -17.54 -1.41 -16.20
N SER A 169 -18.56 -1.44 -17.06
CA SER A 169 -19.32 -0.25 -17.46
C SER A 169 -20.26 0.23 -16.36
N THR A 170 -20.82 -0.71 -15.60
CA THR A 170 -21.73 -0.45 -14.48
C THR A 170 -20.92 -0.25 -13.22
N PRO A 171 -21.03 0.91 -12.53
CA PRO A 171 -20.28 1.14 -11.31
C PRO A 171 -20.87 0.38 -10.12
N MET A 172 -20.04 0.20 -9.10
CA MET A 172 -20.40 -0.47 -7.86
C MET A 172 -21.57 0.22 -7.14
N SER A 173 -21.69 1.55 -7.27
CA SER A 173 -22.75 2.36 -6.64
C SER A 173 -24.15 2.09 -7.20
N GLU A 174 -24.27 1.51 -8.40
CA GLU A 174 -25.56 1.11 -8.99
C GLU A 174 -25.97 -0.32 -8.59
N GLU A 175 -25.01 -1.23 -8.39
CA GLU A 175 -25.28 -2.64 -8.05
C GLU A 175 -25.22 -2.91 -6.53
N ARG A 176 -24.62 -2.01 -5.74
CA ARG A 176 -24.47 -2.17 -4.29
C ARG A 176 -24.71 -0.86 -3.54
N ASP A 177 -25.40 -0.95 -2.41
CA ASP A 177 -25.57 0.15 -1.46
C ASP A 177 -24.35 0.31 -0.54
N ASN A 178 -23.16 0.35 -1.14
CA ASN A 178 -21.88 0.38 -0.44
C ASN A 178 -21.11 1.69 -0.66
N GLY A 179 -21.73 2.66 -1.36
CA GLY A 179 -21.08 3.95 -1.67
C GLY A 179 -20.67 4.75 -0.43
N HIS A 180 -21.25 4.47 0.74
CA HIS A 180 -20.87 5.09 2.01
C HIS A 180 -19.60 4.47 2.63
N LEU A 181 -19.29 3.21 2.31
CA LEU A 181 -18.10 2.51 2.82
C LEU A 181 -16.85 2.83 2.01
N SER A 182 -17.01 3.14 0.72
CA SER A 182 -15.88 3.39 -0.19
C SER A 182 -15.01 4.57 0.24
N PHE A 183 -15.62 5.62 0.78
CA PHE A 183 -14.90 6.78 1.28
C PHE A 183 -14.05 6.43 2.50
N ALA A 184 -14.62 5.76 3.50
CA ALA A 184 -13.91 5.35 4.69
C ALA A 184 -12.76 4.36 4.36
N MET A 185 -13.01 3.40 3.47
CA MET A 185 -11.99 2.49 2.99
C MET A 185 -10.83 3.21 2.30
N TYR A 186 -11.14 4.13 1.39
CA TYR A 186 -10.13 4.94 0.70
C TYR A 186 -9.32 5.78 1.69
N GLU A 187 -9.96 6.40 2.68
CA GLU A 187 -9.26 7.16 3.72
C GLU A 187 -8.29 6.31 4.55
N LEU A 188 -8.70 5.09 4.91
CA LEU A 188 -7.85 4.15 5.64
C LEU A 188 -6.67 3.65 4.79
N LEU A 189 -6.88 3.42 3.50
CA LEU A 189 -5.79 3.08 2.57
C LEU A 189 -4.82 4.26 2.37
N GLU A 190 -5.32 5.49 2.31
CA GLU A 190 -4.46 6.69 2.27
C GLU A 190 -3.61 6.81 3.55
N LYS A 191 -4.19 6.58 4.73
CA LYS A 191 -3.43 6.52 5.99
C LYS A 191 -2.38 5.40 5.96
N LEU A 192 -2.73 4.23 5.42
CA LEU A 192 -1.80 3.11 5.28
C LEU A 192 -0.60 3.47 4.40
N LEU A 193 -0.82 4.21 3.30
CA LEU A 193 0.27 4.70 2.45
C LEU A 193 1.23 5.64 3.19
N GLU A 194 0.70 6.49 4.07
CA GLU A 194 1.57 7.30 4.94
C GLU A 194 2.36 6.44 5.93
N CYS A 195 1.76 5.39 6.50
CA CYS A 195 2.48 4.44 7.36
C CYS A 195 3.61 3.72 6.62
N ILE A 196 3.38 3.30 5.37
CA ILE A 196 4.39 2.67 4.51
C ILE A 196 5.58 3.62 4.30
N HIS A 197 5.29 4.90 4.07
CA HIS A 197 6.34 5.90 3.95
C HIS A 197 7.11 6.11 5.26
N VAL A 198 6.42 6.18 6.41
CA VAL A 198 7.08 6.25 7.73
C VAL A 198 8.01 5.05 7.94
N ILE A 199 7.54 3.84 7.63
CA ILE A 199 8.33 2.62 7.75
C ILE A 199 9.58 2.71 6.87
N HIS A 200 9.42 3.14 5.63
CA HIS A 200 10.55 3.33 4.71
C HIS A 200 11.60 4.30 5.24
N GLU A 201 11.21 5.48 5.71
CA GLU A 201 12.15 6.46 6.25
C GLU A 201 12.84 5.98 7.53
N VAL A 202 12.10 5.31 8.42
CA VAL A 202 12.61 4.93 9.75
C VAL A 202 13.42 3.63 9.73
N LYS A 203 13.04 2.67 8.88
CA LYS A 203 13.58 1.30 8.90
C LYS A 203 14.44 0.95 7.70
N ILE A 204 14.17 1.51 6.52
CA ILE A 204 14.86 1.12 5.28
C ILE A 204 15.94 2.14 4.97
N LYS A 205 15.57 3.40 4.71
CA LYS A 205 16.53 4.48 4.41
C LYS A 205 17.53 4.75 5.53
N ARG A 206 17.11 4.58 6.80
CA ARG A 206 18.03 4.72 7.94
C ARG A 206 19.12 3.65 7.94
N ASP A 207 18.83 2.46 7.43
CA ASP A 207 19.75 1.33 7.34
C ASP A 207 20.67 1.42 6.10
N GLU A 208 20.26 2.14 5.03
CA GLU A 208 21.12 2.50 3.89
C GLU A 208 22.23 3.52 4.24
N GLY A 209 22.05 4.24 5.36
CA GLY A 209 23.12 4.75 6.18
C GLY A 209 23.60 6.19 5.93
N TRP A 210 23.94 6.82 7.05
CA TRP A 210 25.26 7.43 7.25
C TRP A 210 26.41 6.39 7.16
N ASN A 211 26.33 5.46 6.21
CA ASN A 211 27.40 4.53 5.87
C ASN A 211 28.09 5.09 4.63
N VAL A 212 29.18 5.81 4.88
CA VAL A 212 30.30 5.93 3.95
C VAL A 212 30.58 4.50 3.45
N LEU A 213 30.19 4.20 2.21
CA LEU A 213 30.61 2.96 1.55
C LEU A 213 32.13 2.88 1.68
N PRO A 214 32.71 1.74 2.10
CA PRO A 214 34.15 1.54 1.97
C PRO A 214 34.53 1.77 0.51
N LEU A 215 35.58 2.57 0.29
CA LEU A 215 36.08 3.04 -1.02
C LEU A 215 36.30 1.94 -2.07
N ASP A 216 36.24 0.67 -1.66
CA ASP A 216 36.66 -0.50 -2.44
C ASP A 216 35.49 -1.44 -2.79
N THR A 217 34.24 -1.02 -2.62
CA THR A 217 33.07 -1.87 -2.90
C THR A 217 32.58 -1.68 -4.34
N ASP A 218 32.91 -2.62 -5.23
CA ASP A 218 32.34 -2.67 -6.58
C ASP A 218 30.83 -3.00 -6.51
N VAL A 219 30.00 -2.01 -6.84
CA VAL A 219 28.55 -2.18 -6.98
C VAL A 219 28.27 -2.94 -8.28
N ILE A 220 28.01 -4.24 -8.16
CA ILE A 220 27.52 -5.05 -9.29
C ILE A 220 26.00 -4.88 -9.35
N ASN A 221 25.55 -4.04 -10.28
CA ASN A 221 24.16 -3.87 -10.66
C ASN A 221 23.60 -5.22 -11.16
N ARG A 222 22.74 -5.88 -10.40
CA ARG A 222 22.08 -7.14 -10.79
C ARG A 222 20.64 -6.86 -11.23
N ASP A 223 20.49 -6.82 -12.55
CA ASP A 223 19.30 -7.15 -13.35
C ASP A 223 17.98 -6.39 -13.13
N TYR A 224 17.74 -5.40 -13.99
CA TYR A 224 16.45 -4.76 -14.29
C TYR A 224 15.48 -5.62 -15.13
N ASN A 225 15.57 -6.96 -15.11
CA ASN A 225 14.88 -7.80 -16.11
C ASN A 225 14.08 -9.00 -15.56
N TYR A 226 13.66 -9.02 -14.30
CA TYR A 226 12.87 -10.15 -13.79
C TYR A 226 11.35 -9.93 -13.88
N PHE A 227 10.83 -9.91 -15.10
CA PHE A 227 9.46 -10.37 -15.37
C PHE A 227 9.58 -11.71 -16.10
N PRO A 228 9.28 -12.87 -15.47
CA PRO A 228 9.45 -14.16 -16.12
C PRO A 228 8.56 -14.22 -17.37
N PRO A 229 9.13 -14.32 -18.58
CA PRO A 229 8.36 -14.33 -19.83
C PRO A 229 7.33 -15.46 -19.88
N GLN A 230 7.56 -16.53 -19.10
CA GLN A 230 6.65 -17.66 -18.98
C GLN A 230 5.32 -17.29 -18.29
N LEU A 231 5.32 -16.30 -17.39
CA LEU A 231 4.13 -15.86 -16.66
C LEU A 231 3.22 -14.98 -17.55
N MET A 232 3.83 -14.12 -18.37
CA MET A 232 3.14 -13.33 -19.41
C MET A 232 2.52 -14.23 -20.50
N MET A 233 3.25 -15.25 -20.95
CA MET A 233 2.75 -16.20 -21.95
C MET A 233 1.64 -17.11 -21.41
N GLY A 234 1.70 -17.47 -20.12
CA GLY A 234 0.66 -18.25 -19.44
C GLY A 234 -0.68 -17.50 -19.34
N LEU A 235 -0.63 -16.20 -19.05
CA LEU A 235 -1.82 -15.34 -19.01
C LEU A 235 -2.37 -15.07 -20.41
N TYR A 236 -1.50 -14.82 -21.39
CA TYR A 236 -1.89 -14.60 -22.79
C TYR A 236 -2.58 -15.82 -23.41
N HIS A 237 -2.06 -17.03 -23.18
CA HIS A 237 -2.68 -18.26 -23.68
C HIS A 237 -4.03 -18.58 -23.02
N ARG A 238 -4.18 -18.30 -21.71
CA ARG A 238 -5.48 -18.49 -21.03
C ARG A 238 -6.55 -17.51 -21.54
N MET A 239 -6.16 -16.27 -21.85
CA MET A 239 -7.07 -15.27 -22.41
C MET A 239 -7.52 -15.61 -23.84
N LEU A 240 -6.65 -16.19 -24.66
CA LEU A 240 -7.03 -16.65 -26.01
C LEU A 240 -7.92 -17.90 -25.98
N SER A 241 -7.77 -18.77 -24.97
CA SER A 241 -8.60 -19.98 -24.84
C SER A 241 -10.01 -19.74 -24.32
N LEU A 242 -10.31 -18.56 -23.77
CA LEU A 242 -11.63 -18.17 -23.28
C LEU A 242 -12.45 -17.38 -24.33
N GLY A 243 -11.90 -17.21 -25.53
CA GLY A 243 -12.52 -16.49 -26.65
C GLY A 243 -13.06 -17.35 -27.79
N ASN A 244 -13.17 -18.68 -27.61
CA ASN A 244 -13.82 -19.62 -28.54
C ASN A 244 -14.98 -20.35 -27.88
#